data_AF-A0A3C1E0A2-F1
#
_entry.id   AF-A0A3C1E0A2-F1
#
_cell.length_a   1.000
_cell.length_b   1.000
_cell.length_c   1.000
_cell.angle_alpha   90.00
_cell.angle_beta   90.00
_cell.angle_gamma   90.00
#
_symmetry.space_group_name_H-M   'P 1'
#
loop_
_entity.id
_entity.type
_entity.pdbx_description
1 polymer ?
#
loop_
_entity_poly.entity_id
_entity_poly.type
_entity_poly.pdbx_seq_one_letter_code
_entity_poly.pdbx_strand_id
1 'polypeptide(L)' 'HNVEDKIPGQIRSVLNVQEMTARALLVDGVALKAAQDAGDVLGANGILMDAFYTDVRPDLAAWRESRGLA' A
#
# COMPACT_ATOMS: atom_id res chain seq x y z
N HIS A 1 -16.32 4.52 -14.43
CA HIS A 1 -17.10 3.33 -14.80
C HIS A 1 -18.02 3.65 -15.98
N ASN A 2 -17.42 3.87 -17.16
CA ASN A 2 -18.17 4.17 -18.40
C ASN A 2 -18.16 2.98 -19.37
N VAL A 3 -17.20 2.07 -19.20
CA VAL A 3 -16.97 0.86 -20.00
C VAL A 3 -16.99 -0.42 -19.15
N GLU A 4 -17.27 -0.28 -17.84
CA GLU A 4 -17.32 -1.37 -16.87
C GLU A 4 -18.48 -1.16 -15.90
N ASP A 5 -18.92 -2.25 -15.26
CA ASP A 5 -19.98 -2.19 -14.27
C ASP A 5 -19.60 -1.26 -13.10
N LYS A 6 -20.56 -0.40 -12.74
CA LYS A 6 -20.31 0.69 -11.80
C LYS A 6 -19.90 0.20 -10.41
N ILE A 7 -20.64 -0.76 -9.84
CA ILE A 7 -20.38 -1.23 -8.47
C ILE A 7 -19.04 -2.00 -8.39
N PRO A 8 -18.78 -3.04 -9.21
CA PRO A 8 -17.50 -3.75 -9.17
C PRO A 8 -16.30 -2.85 -9.46
N GLY A 9 -16.45 -1.91 -10.42
CA GLY A 9 -15.39 -0.95 -10.73
C GLY A 9 -15.10 0.00 -9.57
N GLN A 10 -16.13 0.49 -8.87
CA GLN A 10 -15.95 1.34 -7.68
C GLN A 10 -15.27 0.59 -6.55
N ILE A 11 -15.71 -0.65 -6.27
CA ILE A 11 -15.10 -1.51 -5.25
C ILE A 11 -13.61 -1.69 -5.55
N ARG A 12 -13.24 -2.08 -6.77
CA ARG A 12 -11.84 -2.26 -7.14
C ARG A 12 -11.01 -0.98 -6.97
N SER A 13 -11.59 0.19 -7.27
CA SER A 13 -10.90 1.48 -7.09
C SER A 13 -10.61 1.76 -5.62
N VAL A 14 -11.58 1.52 -4.74
CA VAL A 14 -11.41 1.67 -3.29
C VAL A 14 -10.39 0.68 -2.74
N LEU A 15 -10.43 -0.57 -3.18
CA LEU A 15 -9.46 -1.59 -2.77
C LEU A 15 -8.03 -1.21 -3.19
N ASN A 16 -7.84 -0.70 -4.41
CA ASN A 16 -6.53 -0.23 -4.86
C ASN A 16 -6.00 0.93 -4.00
N VAL A 17 -6.86 1.89 -3.62
CA VAL A 17 -6.46 2.98 -2.72
C VAL A 17 -6.11 2.44 -1.34
N GLN A 18 -6.87 1.46 -0.84
CA GLN A 18 -6.60 0.82 0.44
C GLN A 18 -5.23 0.11 0.42
N GLU A 19 -4.93 -0.64 -0.64
CA GLU A 19 -3.64 -1.31 -0.82
C GLU A 19 -2.47 -0.32 -0.84
N MET A 20 -2.58 0.76 -1.61
CA MET A 20 -1.51 1.78 -1.67
C MET A 20 -1.34 2.51 -0.33
N THR A 21 -2.44 2.76 0.37
CA THR A 21 -2.40 3.36 1.71
C THR A 21 -1.69 2.44 2.70
N ALA A 22 -2.01 1.14 2.69
CA ALA A 22 -1.36 0.16 3.57
C ALA A 22 0.15 0.09 3.29
N ARG A 23 0.57 0.02 2.02
CA ARG A 23 1.99 0.02 1.65
C ARG A 23 2.71 1.30 2.09
N ALA A 24 2.07 2.45 1.95
CA ALA A 24 2.64 3.72 2.42
C ALA A 24 2.85 3.72 3.95
N LEU A 25 1.94 3.09 4.71
CA LEU A 25 2.06 2.95 6.16
C LEU A 25 3.16 1.96 6.59
N LEU A 26 3.63 1.10 5.70
CA LEU A 26 4.74 0.16 5.95
C LEU A 26 6.13 0.77 5.73
N VAL A 27 6.21 1.99 5.22
CA VAL A 27 7.51 2.67 5.03
C VAL A 27 8.15 2.93 6.39
N ASP A 28 9.37 2.42 6.59
CA ASP A 28 10.19 2.77 7.76
C ASP A 28 10.67 4.22 7.64
N GLY A 29 9.91 5.14 8.25
CA GLY A 29 10.19 6.57 8.21
C GLY A 29 11.49 6.96 8.92
N VAL A 30 11.93 6.19 9.92
CA VAL A 30 13.19 6.47 10.65
C VAL A 30 14.38 6.09 9.77
N ALA A 31 14.36 4.89 9.21
CA ALA A 31 15.40 4.45 8.28
C ALA A 31 15.45 5.32 7.03
N LEU A 32 14.29 5.69 6.48
CA LEU A 32 14.21 6.54 5.30
C LEU A 32 14.83 7.91 5.56
N LYS A 33 14.52 8.54 6.70
CA LYS A 33 15.10 9.84 7.08
C LYS A 33 16.61 9.75 7.25
N ALA A 34 17.10 8.69 7.88
CA ALA A 34 18.53 8.47 8.05
C ALA A 34 19.27 8.32 6.70
N ALA A 35 18.73 7.53 5.78
CA ALA A 35 19.29 7.36 4.43
C ALA A 35 19.29 8.69 3.65
N GLN A 36 18.21 9.47 3.75
CA GLN A 36 18.12 10.79 3.14
C GLN A 36 19.18 11.77 3.68
N ASP A 37 19.36 11.81 5.01
CA ASP A 37 20.35 12.69 5.65
C ASP A 37 21.80 12.32 5.28
N ALA A 38 22.05 11.03 5.04
CA ALA A 38 23.35 10.53 4.59
C ALA A 38 23.60 10.73 3.08
N GLY A 39 22.59 11.17 2.31
CA GLY A 39 22.67 11.21 0.85
C GLY A 39 22.68 9.83 0.18
N ASP A 40 22.27 8.77 0.89
CA ASP A 40 22.19 7.40 0.38
C ASP A 40 20.92 7.21 -0.44
N VAL A 41 20.99 7.60 -1.72
CA VAL A 41 19.86 7.53 -2.66
C VAL A 41 19.39 6.09 -2.91
N LEU A 42 20.33 5.14 -2.99
CA LEU A 42 19.98 3.73 -3.24
C LEU A 42 19.33 3.11 -2.01
N GLY A 43 19.84 3.39 -0.81
CA GLY A 43 19.23 2.95 0.46
C GLY A 43 17.83 3.53 0.65
N ALA A 44 17.65 4.83 0.41
CA ALA A 44 16.33 5.48 0.49
C ALA A 44 15.33 4.89 -0.50
N ASN A 45 15.76 4.58 -1.74
CA ASN A 45 14.90 3.92 -2.72
C ASN A 45 14.54 2.48 -2.28
N GLY A 46 15.52 1.72 -1.79
CA GLY A 46 15.29 0.37 -1.27
C GLY A 46 14.19 0.34 -0.21
N ILE A 47 14.25 1.22 0.78
CA ILE A 47 13.25 1.31 1.86
C ILE A 47 11.83 1.57 1.31
N LEU A 48 11.69 2.47 0.33
CA LEU A 48 10.41 2.72 -0.31
C LEU A 48 9.92 1.51 -1.13
N MET A 49 10.83 0.84 -1.84
CA MET A 49 10.48 -0.30 -2.68
C MET A 49 10.13 -1.54 -1.86
N ASP A 50 10.77 -1.77 -0.72
CA ASP A 50 10.44 -2.85 0.20
C ASP A 50 8.98 -2.73 0.69
N ALA A 51 8.58 -1.53 1.12
CA ALA A 51 7.20 -1.26 1.49
C ALA A 51 6.24 -1.38 0.29
N PHE A 52 6.62 -0.87 -0.89
CA PHE A 52 5.80 -0.91 -2.10
C PHE A 52 5.55 -2.33 -2.63
N TYR A 53 6.55 -3.22 -2.55
CA TYR A 53 6.45 -4.60 -3.01
C TYR A 53 5.87 -5.57 -1.98
N THR A 54 5.67 -5.13 -0.74
CA THR A 54 5.01 -5.95 0.28
C THR A 54 3.59 -6.31 -0.16
N ASP A 55 3.28 -7.61 -0.17
CA ASP A 55 1.93 -8.10 -0.47
C ASP A 55 1.00 -7.91 0.74
N VAL A 56 0.28 -6.79 0.75
CA VAL A 56 -0.68 -6.42 1.80
C VAL A 56 -2.07 -7.02 1.61
N ARG A 57 -2.32 -7.75 0.50
CA ARG A 57 -3.68 -8.23 0.17
C ARG A 57 -4.24 -9.22 1.20
N PRO A 58 -3.46 -10.18 1.75
CA PRO A 58 -3.97 -11.10 2.76
C PRO A 58 -4.42 -10.38 4.04
N ASP A 59 -3.62 -9.42 4.52
CA ASP A 59 -3.92 -8.66 5.75
C ASP A 59 -5.16 -7.79 5.57
N LEU A 60 -5.28 -7.12 4.41
CA LEU A 60 -6.45 -6.31 4.10
C LEU A 60 -7.71 -7.16 3.92
N ALA A 61 -7.61 -8.38 3.36
CA ALA A 61 -8.73 -9.31 3.27
C ALA A 61 -9.20 -9.74 4.66
N ALA A 62 -8.30 -10.20 5.53
CA ALA A 62 -8.62 -10.57 6.90
C ALA A 62 -9.23 -9.40 7.70
N TRP A 63 -8.71 -8.18 7.49
CA TRP A 63 -9.27 -6.98 8.11
C TRP A 63 -10.70 -6.70 7.65
N ARG A 64 -10.98 -6.80 6.34
CA ARG A 64 -12.34 -6.62 5.81
C ARG A 64 -13.30 -7.69 6.35
N GLU A 65 -12.87 -8.95 6.36
CA GLU A 65 -13.67 -10.06 6.91
C GLU A 65 -14.03 -9.84 8.38
N SER A 66 -13.08 -9.35 9.19
CA SER A 66 -13.32 -9.00 10.60
C SER A 66 -14.38 -7.90 10.80
N ARG A 67 -14.69 -7.14 9.74
CA ARG A 67 -15.70 -6.08 9.70
C ARG A 67 -16.99 -6.53 9.02
N GLY A 68 -17.11 -7.80 8.64
CA GLY A 68 -18.27 -8.35 7.93
C GLY A 68 -18.33 -7.97 6.46
N LEU A 69 -17.19 -7.60 5.86
CA LEU A 69 -17.07 -7.23 4.45
C LEU A 69 -16.28 -8.33 3.72
N ALA A 70 -16.93 -9.02 2.78
CA ALA A 70 -16.31 -10.02 1.91
C ALA A 70 -15.87 -9.38 0.58
#